data_AF-A0A5B8W5L5-F1
#
_entry.id   AF-A0A5B8W5L5-F1
#
_cell.length_a   1.000
_cell.length_b   1.000
_cell.length_c   1.000
_cell.angle_alpha   90.00
_cell.angle_beta   90.00
_cell.angle_gamma   90.00
#
_symmetry.space_group_name_H-M   'P 1'
#
loop_
_entity.id
_entity.type
_entity.pdbx_description
1 polymer ?
#
loop_
_entity_poly.entity_id
_entity_poly.type
_entity_poly.pdbx_seq_one_letter_code
_entity_poly.pdbx_strand_id
1 'polypeptide(L)' 'MTSFYIVLEVAAFIAVIVIPMAGPKAKKNVPVATTSNLAVNNEGYLEPIPANQQDHHPVH' A
#
# COMPACT_ATOMS: atom_id res chain seq x y z
N MET A 1 23.45 36.29 -7.37
CA MET A 1 22.53 36.00 -8.50
C MET A 1 23.09 34.87 -9.35
N THR A 2 24.21 35.07 -10.07
CA THR A 2 24.77 34.10 -11.03
C THR A 2 25.05 32.70 -10.47
N SER A 3 25.69 32.58 -9.30
CA SER A 3 25.94 31.26 -8.68
C SER A 3 24.66 30.51 -8.33
N PHE A 4 23.59 31.21 -8.00
CA PHE A 4 22.32 30.58 -7.67
C PHE A 4 21.67 29.95 -8.91
N TYR A 5 21.77 30.63 -10.06
CA TYR A 5 21.31 30.11 -11.35
C TYR A 5 22.11 28.88 -11.78
N ILE A 6 23.44 28.90 -11.59
CA ILE A 6 24.30 27.75 -11.91
C ILE A 6 23.93 26.53 -11.07
N VAL A 7 23.68 26.71 -9.77
CA VAL A 7 23.26 25.61 -8.89
C VAL A 7 21.89 25.06 -9.32
N LEU A 8 20.96 25.93 -9.70
CA LEU A 8 19.63 25.53 -10.16
C LEU A 8 19.71 24.73 -11.47
N GLU A 9 20.56 25.15 -12.40
CA GLU A 9 20.78 24.51 -13.70
C GLU A 9 21.37 23.10 -13.54
N VAL A 10 22.39 22.96 -12.69
CA VAL A 10 22.99 21.65 -12.38
C VAL A 10 21.98 20.72 -11.69
N ALA A 11 21.20 21.24 -10.74
CA ALA A 11 20.17 20.47 -10.06
C ALA A 11 19.07 19.99 -11.03
N ALA A 12 18.64 20.85 -11.97
CA ALA A 12 17.66 20.50 -12.98
C ALA A 12 18.19 19.40 -13.92
N PHE A 13 19.46 19.50 -14.34
CA PHE A 13 20.08 18.49 -15.20
C PHE A 13 20.13 17.11 -14.53
N ILE A 14 20.51 17.05 -13.25
CA ILE A 14 20.54 15.80 -12.48
C ILE A 14 19.12 15.23 -12.32
N ALA A 15 18.13 16.07 -12.05
CA ALA A 15 16.74 15.62 -11.88
C ALA A 15 16.18 14.97 -13.17
N VAL A 16 16.49 15.54 -14.34
CA VAL A 16 16.07 14.97 -15.64
C VAL A 16 16.65 13.58 -15.88
N ILE A 17 17.84 13.28 -15.35
CA ILE A 17 18.45 11.95 -15.47
C ILE A 17 17.86 10.98 -14.44
N VAL A 18 17.71 11.41 -13.19
CA VAL A 18 17.31 10.54 -12.08
C VAL A 18 15.82 10.18 -12.10
N ILE A 19 14.95 11.12 -12.48
CA ILE A 19 13.48 10.91 -12.45
C ILE A 19 13.04 9.75 -13.36
N PRO A 20 13.49 9.66 -14.64
CA PRO A 20 13.17 8.52 -15.50
C PRO A 20 13.76 7.20 -14.98
N MET A 21 14.95 7.23 -14.38
CA MET A 21 15.59 6.04 -13.82
C MET A 21 14.90 5.50 -12.56
N ALA A 22 14.23 6.36 -11.78
CA ALA A 22 13.55 5.95 -10.56
C ALA A 22 12.36 5.00 -10.81
N GLY A 23 11.90 4.88 -12.07
CA GLY A 23 10.85 3.95 -12.48
C GLY A 23 9.52 4.16 -11.75
N PRO A 24 8.48 3.39 -12.10
CA PRO A 24 7.25 3.40 -11.32
C PRO A 24 7.55 2.86 -9.92
N LYS A 25 7.38 3.71 -8.90
CA LYS A 25 7.43 3.28 -7.50
C LYS A 25 6.48 2.11 -7.35
N ALA A 26 7.00 0.93 -7.01
CA ALA A 26 6.19 -0.22 -6.67
C ALA A 26 5.21 0.25 -5.59
N LYS A 27 3.91 0.32 -5.93
CA LYS A 27 2.89 0.53 -4.91
C LYS A 27 3.08 -0.61 -3.93
N LYS A 28 3.27 -0.28 -2.65
CA LYS A 28 3.21 -1.27 -1.59
C LYS A 28 1.85 -1.95 -1.75
N ASN A 29 1.84 -3.17 -2.29
CA ASN A 29 0.68 -4.01 -2.29
C ASN A 29 0.38 -4.27 -0.82
N VAL A 30 -0.46 -3.43 -0.23
CA VAL A 30 -1.17 -3.83 0.97
C VAL A 30 -1.97 -5.04 0.50
N PRO A 31 -1.74 -6.22 1.09
CA PRO A 31 -2.56 -7.37 0.76
C PRO A 31 -3.99 -6.96 1.06
N VAL A 32 -4.78 -6.74 0.01
CA VAL A 32 -6.22 -6.59 0.14
C VAL A 32 -6.66 -7.97 0.58
N ALA A 33 -6.87 -8.15 1.88
CA ALA A 33 -7.49 -9.34 2.42
C ALA A 33 -8.82 -9.49 1.66
N THR A 34 -8.82 -10.40 0.68
CA THR A 34 -9.90 -10.57 -0.29
C THR A 34 -11.07 -11.34 0.35
N THR A 35 -10.96 -11.65 1.64
CA THR A 35 -12.00 -12.28 2.45
C THR A 35 -12.78 -11.18 3.15
N SER A 36 -14.05 -11.03 2.75
CA SER A 36 -15.04 -10.25 3.49
C SER A 36 -14.96 -10.63 4.97
N ASN A 37 -14.67 -9.67 5.85
CA ASN A 37 -14.63 -9.90 7.31
C ASN A 37 -16.04 -10.06 7.91
N LEU A 38 -17.04 -10.49 7.12
CA LEU A 38 -18.40 -10.71 7.58
C LEU A 38 -18.69 -12.21 7.64
N ALA A 39 -19.13 -12.69 8.80
CA ALA A 39 -19.67 -14.03 9.01
C ALA A 39 -21.19 -13.96 9.15
N VAL A 40 -21.89 -15.05 8.86
CA VAL A 40 -23.34 -15.16 9.08
C VAL A 40 -23.57 -15.64 10.51
N ASN A 41 -24.36 -14.89 11.28
CA ASN A 41 -24.72 -15.27 12.63
C ASN A 41 -25.87 -16.30 12.64
N ASN A 42 -26.20 -16.84 13.81
CA ASN A 42 -27.26 -17.86 13.96
C ASN A 42 -28.67 -17.36 13.58
N GLU A 43 -28.83 -16.04 13.42
CA GLU A 43 -30.07 -15.39 13.02
C GLU A 43 -30.10 -15.09 11.50
N GLY A 44 -29.03 -15.43 10.78
CA GLY A 44 -28.92 -15.25 9.32
C GLY A 44 -28.40 -13.88 8.88
N TYR A 45 -27.94 -13.03 9.80
CA TYR A 45 -27.40 -11.70 9.48
C TYR A 45 -25.88 -11.72 9.33
N LEU A 46 -25.35 -10.82 8.51
CA LEU A 46 -23.91 -10.64 8.32
C LEU A 46 -23.32 -9.74 9.42
N GLU A 47 -22.38 -10.26 10.21
CA GLU A 47 -21.71 -9.54 11.29
C GLU A 47 -20.17 -9.57 11.15
N PRO A 48 -19.46 -8.49 11.56
CA PRO A 48 -18.00 -8.45 11.50
C PRO A 48 -17.36 -9.53 12.38
N ILE A 49 -16.41 -10.29 11.84
CA ILE A 49 -15.63 -11.27 12.60
C ILE A 49 -14.79 -10.51 13.64
N PRO A 50 -14.99 -10.74 14.95
CA PRO A 50 -14.20 -10.07 15.98
C PRO A 50 -12.73 -10.50 15.85
N ALA A 51 -11.83 -9.52 15.85
CA ALA A 51 -10.38 -9.71 15.64
C ALA A 51 -9.66 -10.46 16.77
N ASN A 52 -10.40 -11.05 17.73
CA ASN A 52 -9.84 -11.69 18.91
C ASN A 52 -10.30 -13.16 18.97
N GLN A 53 -9.32 -14.04 18.82
CA GLN A 53 -9.27 -15.44 19.27
C GLN A 53 -9.92 -16.54 18.40
N GLN A 54 -9.03 -17.26 17.69
CA GLN A 54 -8.77 -18.69 17.94
C GLN A 54 -9.82 -19.75 17.61
N ASP A 55 -10.76 -19.53 16.70
CA ASP A 55 -11.52 -20.67 16.15
C ASP A 55 -10.82 -21.27 14.93
N HIS A 56 -9.76 -22.03 15.21
CA HIS A 56 -9.31 -23.10 14.33
C HIS A 56 -10.47 -24.09 14.18
N HIS A 57 -11.25 -23.98 13.10
CA HIS A 57 -12.21 -25.02 12.72
C HIS A 57 -11.45 -26.36 12.55
N PRO A 58 -11.74 -27.40 13.34
CA PRO A 58 -11.19 -28.72 13.09
C PRO A 58 -11.91 -29.28 11.88
N VAL A 59 -11.18 -29.47 10.78
CA VAL A 59 -11.66 -30.23 9.63
C VAL A 59 -11.52 -31.70 10.00
N HIS A 60 -12.64 -32.35 10.25
CA HIS A 60 -12.75 -33.80 10.45
C HIS A 60 -12.93 -34.51 9.11
#